data_AF-A0A353T3P4-F1
#
_entry.id   AF-A0A353T3P4-F1
#
_cell.length_a   1.000
_cell.length_b   1.000
_cell.length_c   1.000
_cell.angle_alpha   90.00
_cell.angle_beta   90.00
_cell.angle_gamma   90.00
#
_symmetry.space_group_name_H-M   'P 1'
#
loop_
_entity.id
_entity.type
_entity.pdbx_description
1 polymer ?
#
loop_
_entity_poly.entity_id
_entity_poly.type
_entity_poly.pdbx_seq_one_letter_code
_entity_poly.pdbx_strand_id
1 'polypeptide(L)'
;MTYFQPGRKDYNYMKQFILVGGKAKDTWGKDAFSRYVTHLDADGQTDDWMFDTFAFWHNQSPRGGSLYSDINIGTTRTGEGNFFAVPVPNPGNREDWLSVLDWYFAPDVFAHALDEVIDQAEQKLGKRDHKVNLVITIPYPGPLQTKFGKIDGKNLNFSVKGQNRDQATRQRLTACVWFVDEIIKRFKQENYKNLNLLGFYWTFETLYKSWDVDDHWLLKELHKEIRSRDKKFFWIPFWSSYNVHLLDDYQNYYFDCAFLQPNYMFYKSITDVKDAAHAAKQRNAGVEMEFYASLDEPIGVKDERIKLHFH
;
A
#
# COMPACT_ATOMS: atom_id res chain seq x y z
N MET A 1 21.39 13.16 -11.47
CA MET A 1 19.97 13.15 -11.08
C MET A 1 19.87 12.83 -9.59
N THR A 2 18.86 13.39 -8.92
CA THR A 2 18.61 13.25 -7.48
C THR A 2 17.60 12.12 -7.22
N TYR A 3 17.46 11.70 -5.96
CA TYR A 3 16.29 10.92 -5.53
C TYR A 3 14.98 11.62 -5.89
N PHE A 4 13.86 10.91 -5.77
CA PHE A 4 12.54 11.53 -5.79
C PHE A 4 12.55 12.77 -4.90
N GLN A 5 12.39 13.95 -5.51
CA GLN A 5 12.58 15.22 -4.81
C GLN A 5 11.48 15.43 -3.76
N PRO A 6 11.82 15.54 -2.46
CA PRO A 6 10.84 15.85 -1.41
C PRO A 6 10.26 17.26 -1.57
N GLY A 7 9.02 17.47 -1.13
CA GLY A 7 8.39 18.80 -1.11
C GLY A 7 7.87 19.28 -2.47
N ARG A 8 7.71 18.38 -3.43
CA ARG A 8 7.15 18.71 -4.76
C ARG A 8 5.70 19.17 -4.67
N LYS A 9 5.39 20.34 -5.26
CA LYS A 9 4.02 20.89 -5.29
C LYS A 9 3.02 19.96 -5.97
N ASP A 10 3.43 19.26 -7.03
CA ASP A 10 2.58 18.31 -7.75
C ASP A 10 2.30 17.01 -6.97
N TYR A 11 2.90 16.85 -5.78
CA TYR A 11 2.63 15.79 -4.80
C TYR A 11 2.11 16.35 -3.47
N ASN A 12 1.51 17.55 -3.51
CA ASN A 12 1.06 18.26 -2.30
C ASN A 12 2.15 18.30 -1.22
N TYR A 13 3.37 18.64 -1.65
CA TYR A 13 4.54 18.82 -0.81
C TYR A 13 4.96 17.60 0.02
N MET A 14 4.61 16.38 -0.40
CA MET A 14 5.05 15.13 0.23
C MET A 14 6.57 15.11 0.48
N LYS A 15 6.99 14.88 1.73
CA LYS A 15 8.38 14.68 2.15
C LYS A 15 8.58 13.35 2.85
N GLN A 16 7.65 12.94 3.71
CA GLN A 16 7.75 11.74 4.52
C GLN A 16 6.50 10.87 4.38
N PHE A 17 6.71 9.64 3.92
CA PHE A 17 5.66 8.66 3.68
C PHE A 17 5.75 7.55 4.72
N ILE A 18 4.62 7.19 5.32
CA ILE A 18 4.51 5.98 6.13
C ILE A 18 3.46 5.02 5.55
N LEU A 19 3.89 3.78 5.32
CA LEU A 19 3.00 2.66 5.06
C LEU A 19 2.75 1.94 6.37
N VAL A 20 1.52 2.05 6.88
CA VAL A 20 1.13 1.44 8.14
C VAL A 20 0.40 0.11 7.88
N GLY A 21 0.86 -0.97 8.52
CA GLY A 21 0.26 -2.30 8.39
C GLY A 21 -0.45 -2.73 9.67
N GLY A 22 -1.57 -3.43 9.55
CA GLY A 22 -2.30 -3.99 10.71
C GLY A 22 -3.42 -4.95 10.30
N LYS A 23 -3.87 -5.79 11.23
CA LYS A 23 -5.06 -6.62 11.01
C LYS A 23 -6.30 -5.72 11.11
N ALA A 24 -7.43 -6.12 10.51
CA ALA A 24 -8.71 -5.38 10.62
C ALA A 24 -9.14 -5.13 12.08
N LYS A 25 -8.73 -6.02 12.98
CA LYS A 25 -8.98 -5.96 14.42
C LYS A 25 -8.11 -4.94 15.16
N ASP A 26 -7.00 -4.52 14.58
CA ASP A 26 -6.10 -3.51 15.14
C ASP A 26 -6.58 -2.15 14.61
N THR A 27 -7.32 -1.41 15.44
CA THR A 27 -7.86 -0.12 15.04
C THR A 27 -6.74 0.90 14.91
N TRP A 28 -6.49 1.36 13.67
CA TRP A 28 -5.69 2.57 13.43
C TRP A 28 -6.48 3.79 13.86
N GLY A 29 -6.61 3.96 15.18
CA GLY A 29 -7.30 5.06 15.84
C GLY A 29 -6.38 6.20 16.20
N LYS A 30 -6.91 7.17 16.96
CA LYS A 30 -6.24 8.42 17.30
C LYS A 30 -4.91 8.20 18.04
N ASP A 31 -4.90 7.27 19.00
CA ASP A 31 -3.70 6.93 19.78
C ASP A 31 -2.57 6.31 18.95
N ALA A 32 -2.92 5.59 17.88
CA ALA A 32 -1.94 5.05 16.96
C ALA A 32 -1.35 6.19 16.11
N PHE A 33 -2.19 7.03 15.51
CA PHE A 33 -1.74 8.12 14.64
C PHE A 33 -1.01 9.23 15.36
N SER A 34 -1.30 9.53 16.63
CA SER A 34 -0.59 10.56 17.38
C SER A 34 0.93 10.36 17.41
N ARG A 35 1.38 9.09 17.33
CA ARG A 35 2.79 8.70 17.32
C ARG A 35 3.48 8.88 15.96
N TYR A 36 2.70 9.10 14.90
CA TYR A 36 3.20 9.20 13.52
C TYR A 36 2.92 10.57 12.90
N VAL A 37 1.91 11.30 13.39
CA VAL A 37 1.60 12.65 12.90
C VAL A 37 2.62 13.67 13.42
N THR A 38 3.09 13.49 14.65
CA THR A 38 3.99 14.43 15.31
C THR A 38 5.24 13.75 15.85
N HIS A 39 6.36 14.47 15.81
CA HIS A 39 7.56 14.11 16.54
C HIS A 39 7.32 14.30 18.05
N LEU A 40 8.00 13.48 18.85
CA LEU A 40 7.98 13.57 20.31
C LEU A 40 9.40 13.87 20.78
N ASP A 41 9.55 14.86 21.64
CA ASP A 41 10.81 15.18 22.30
C ASP A 41 11.22 14.09 23.32
N ALA A 42 12.35 14.30 23.99
CA ALA A 42 12.87 13.36 24.99
C ALA A 42 11.94 13.15 26.19
N ASP A 43 11.04 14.09 26.47
CA ASP A 43 10.05 14.03 27.54
C ASP A 43 8.69 13.46 27.05
N GLY A 44 8.63 13.03 25.79
CA GLY A 44 7.44 12.49 25.14
C GLY A 44 6.41 13.56 24.78
N GLN A 45 6.79 14.83 24.73
CA GLN A 45 5.92 15.93 24.34
C GLN A 45 6.05 16.23 22.84
N THR A 46 4.94 16.65 22.24
CA THR A 46 4.88 17.04 20.84
C THR A 46 5.59 18.37 20.59
N ASP A 47 6.64 18.36 19.77
CA ASP A 47 7.48 19.54 19.46
C ASP A 47 7.61 19.86 17.95
N ASP A 48 7.38 18.89 17.06
CA ASP A 48 7.37 19.09 15.61
C ASP A 48 6.42 18.12 14.88
N TRP A 49 6.21 18.33 13.58
CA TRP A 49 5.51 17.41 12.68
C TRP A 49 6.42 16.27 12.24
N MET A 50 5.85 15.07 12.05
CA MET A 50 6.59 13.90 11.56
C MET A 50 6.14 13.54 10.14
N PHE A 51 5.32 12.50 9.97
CA PHE A 51 4.89 12.06 8.65
C PHE A 51 3.85 13.01 8.05
N ASP A 52 3.93 13.20 6.72
CA ASP A 52 3.00 14.06 5.96
C ASP A 52 2.17 13.28 4.95
N THR A 53 2.44 11.99 4.80
CA THR A 53 1.76 11.12 3.84
C THR A 53 1.56 9.74 4.45
N PHE A 54 0.31 9.27 4.46
CA PHE A 54 -0.10 8.01 5.08
C PHE A 54 -0.74 7.09 4.06
N ALA A 55 -0.31 5.84 4.04
CA ALA A 55 -0.99 4.74 3.38
C ALA A 55 -1.20 3.59 4.35
N PHE A 56 -2.25 2.81 4.13
CA PHE A 56 -2.52 1.62 4.93
C PHE A 56 -2.46 0.34 4.11
N TRP A 57 -1.86 -0.67 4.70
CA TRP A 57 -1.65 -1.98 4.12
C TRP A 57 -2.55 -3.01 4.81
N HIS A 58 -3.48 -3.60 4.07
CA HIS A 58 -4.48 -4.51 4.61
C HIS A 58 -4.49 -5.87 3.93
N ASN A 59 -3.97 -6.92 4.57
CA ASN A 59 -3.82 -8.24 3.93
C ASN A 59 -5.13 -8.98 3.67
N GLN A 60 -6.14 -8.76 4.50
CA GLN A 60 -7.41 -9.48 4.49
C GLN A 60 -8.53 -8.54 4.91
N SER A 61 -9.66 -8.55 4.19
CA SER A 61 -10.82 -7.72 4.50
C SER A 61 -11.38 -8.00 5.90
N PRO A 62 -12.17 -7.08 6.48
CA PRO A 62 -12.97 -7.35 7.68
C PRO A 62 -13.89 -8.58 7.57
N ARG A 63 -14.20 -9.03 6.35
CA ARG A 63 -15.04 -10.19 6.04
C ARG A 63 -14.24 -11.48 5.79
N GLY A 64 -12.91 -11.42 5.82
CA GLY A 64 -12.03 -12.59 5.71
C GLY A 64 -11.53 -12.91 4.30
N GLY A 65 -11.95 -12.18 3.26
CA GLY A 65 -11.39 -12.33 1.90
C GLY A 65 -9.99 -11.72 1.77
N SER A 66 -9.08 -12.42 1.12
CA SER A 66 -7.70 -11.94 0.90
C SER A 66 -7.66 -10.79 -0.09
N LEU A 67 -6.83 -9.78 0.18
CA LEU A 67 -6.66 -8.58 -0.66
C LEU A 67 -5.34 -8.58 -1.45
N TYR A 68 -4.57 -9.67 -1.35
CA TYR A 68 -3.26 -9.88 -1.99
C TYR A 68 -3.30 -11.09 -2.93
N SER A 69 -2.24 -11.27 -3.72
CA SER A 69 -2.12 -12.39 -4.65
C SER A 69 -1.73 -13.70 -3.97
N ASP A 70 -0.94 -13.63 -2.91
CA ASP A 70 -0.25 -14.77 -2.34
C ASP A 70 -0.15 -14.68 -0.81
N ILE A 71 0.11 -15.84 -0.22
CA ILE A 71 0.47 -16.00 1.19
C ILE A 71 1.74 -16.81 1.27
N ASN A 72 2.56 -16.51 2.27
CA ASN A 72 3.68 -17.35 2.64
C ASN A 72 3.19 -18.46 3.58
N ILE A 73 3.27 -19.72 3.15
CA ILE A 73 2.94 -20.90 3.99
C ILE A 73 4.17 -21.49 4.70
N GLY A 74 5.34 -20.88 4.48
CA GLY A 74 6.55 -21.21 5.19
C GLY A 74 6.64 -20.58 6.59
N THR A 75 7.73 -20.84 7.28
CA THR A 75 8.01 -20.29 8.62
C THR A 75 8.94 -19.07 8.60
N THR A 76 9.72 -18.86 7.53
CA THR A 76 10.58 -17.67 7.41
C THR A 76 9.87 -16.59 6.61
N ARG A 77 10.03 -15.33 6.97
CA ARG A 77 9.47 -14.17 6.23
C ARG A 77 10.33 -13.75 5.03
N THR A 78 11.44 -14.45 4.80
CA THR A 78 12.51 -14.07 3.88
C THR A 78 12.94 -15.30 3.09
N GLY A 79 13.43 -15.09 1.86
CA GLY A 79 13.79 -16.16 0.93
C GLY A 79 14.97 -17.03 1.39
N GLU A 80 15.71 -16.62 2.41
CA GLU A 80 16.70 -17.45 3.09
C GLU A 80 15.99 -18.34 4.12
N GLY A 81 15.51 -19.51 3.69
CA GLY A 81 14.93 -20.53 4.57
C GLY A 81 13.62 -21.14 4.05
N ASN A 82 12.70 -21.40 4.98
CA ASN A 82 11.38 -21.98 4.71
C ASN A 82 10.39 -20.87 4.31
N PHE A 83 10.54 -20.31 3.12
CA PHE A 83 9.61 -19.34 2.51
C PHE A 83 8.97 -19.97 1.28
N PHE A 84 7.64 -20.03 1.28
CA PHE A 84 6.86 -20.63 0.21
C PHE A 84 5.66 -19.74 -0.11
N ALA A 85 5.82 -18.85 -1.09
CA ALA A 85 4.72 -18.07 -1.64
C ALA A 85 3.80 -18.99 -2.45
N VAL A 86 2.53 -19.06 -2.04
CA VAL A 86 1.47 -19.76 -2.76
C VAL A 86 0.30 -18.83 -3.02
N PRO A 87 -0.46 -19.02 -4.12
CA PRO A 87 -1.63 -18.20 -4.38
C PRO A 87 -2.63 -18.23 -3.22
N VAL A 88 -3.27 -17.10 -2.92
CA VAL A 88 -4.29 -17.07 -1.86
C VAL A 88 -5.45 -18.02 -2.19
N PRO A 89 -5.89 -18.85 -1.23
CA PRO A 89 -6.96 -19.80 -1.47
C PRO A 89 -8.36 -19.15 -1.49
N ASN A 90 -8.49 -17.95 -0.89
CA ASN A 90 -9.75 -17.22 -0.77
C ASN A 90 -9.60 -15.75 -1.21
N PRO A 91 -9.43 -15.47 -2.51
CA PRO A 91 -9.37 -14.09 -2.99
C PRO A 91 -10.68 -13.36 -2.67
N GLY A 92 -10.58 -12.11 -2.22
CA GLY A 92 -11.73 -11.30 -1.84
C GLY A 92 -12.71 -11.07 -3.01
N ASN A 93 -13.98 -10.99 -2.68
CA ASN A 93 -15.06 -10.63 -3.59
C ASN A 93 -15.45 -9.14 -3.41
N ARG A 94 -16.50 -8.70 -4.09
CA ARG A 94 -17.01 -7.32 -4.02
C ARG A 94 -17.38 -6.90 -2.60
N GLU A 95 -17.99 -7.78 -1.82
CA GLU A 95 -18.36 -7.47 -0.43
C GLU A 95 -17.13 -7.33 0.46
N ASP A 96 -16.09 -8.12 0.20
CA ASP A 96 -14.79 -7.94 0.86
C ASP A 96 -14.22 -6.55 0.53
N TRP A 97 -14.22 -6.15 -0.74
CA TRP A 97 -13.70 -4.84 -1.16
C TRP A 97 -14.56 -3.70 -0.60
N LEU A 98 -15.88 -3.85 -0.57
CA LEU A 98 -16.80 -2.91 0.08
C LEU A 98 -16.50 -2.77 1.57
N SER A 99 -16.24 -3.86 2.29
CA SER A 99 -15.94 -3.77 3.72
C SER A 99 -14.65 -3.02 4.01
N VAL A 100 -13.68 -3.03 3.08
CA VAL A 100 -12.46 -2.21 3.17
C VAL A 100 -12.77 -0.75 2.87
N LEU A 101 -13.61 -0.47 1.86
CA LEU A 101 -14.10 0.89 1.59
C LEU A 101 -14.81 1.46 2.82
N ASP A 102 -15.66 0.67 3.47
CA ASP A 102 -16.37 1.08 4.69
C ASP A 102 -15.39 1.32 5.84
N TRP A 103 -14.38 0.47 6.01
CA TRP A 103 -13.36 0.63 7.05
C TRP A 103 -12.54 1.91 6.90
N TYR A 104 -12.14 2.28 5.67
CA TYR A 104 -11.34 3.48 5.42
C TYR A 104 -12.02 4.79 5.87
N PHE A 105 -13.36 4.81 5.89
CA PHE A 105 -14.17 5.98 6.25
C PHE A 105 -15.03 5.73 7.49
N ALA A 106 -14.77 4.67 8.26
CA ALA A 106 -15.50 4.43 9.49
C ALA A 106 -15.11 5.48 10.56
N PRO A 107 -16.02 5.85 11.46
CA PRO A 107 -15.71 6.75 12.57
C PRO A 107 -14.56 6.23 13.44
N ASP A 108 -13.78 7.14 13.99
CA ASP A 108 -12.67 6.87 14.94
C ASP A 108 -11.55 5.95 14.42
N VAL A 109 -11.53 5.64 13.13
CA VAL A 109 -10.45 4.89 12.49
C VAL A 109 -9.94 5.60 11.25
N PHE A 110 -8.73 5.22 10.84
CA PHE A 110 -8.06 5.63 9.61
C PHE A 110 -8.25 7.10 9.24
N ALA A 111 -9.06 7.43 8.23
CA ALA A 111 -9.18 8.80 7.73
C ALA A 111 -9.81 9.75 8.76
N HIS A 112 -10.86 9.35 9.47
CA HIS A 112 -11.45 10.19 10.53
C HIS A 112 -10.49 10.38 11.70
N ALA A 113 -9.87 9.29 12.18
CA ALA A 113 -8.91 9.38 13.27
C ALA A 113 -7.70 10.25 12.91
N LEU A 114 -7.18 10.12 11.68
CA LEU A 114 -6.05 10.91 11.21
C LEU A 114 -6.41 12.40 11.09
N ASP A 115 -7.57 12.73 10.49
CA ASP A 115 -8.04 14.12 10.36
C ASP A 115 -8.16 14.82 11.72
N GLU A 116 -8.71 14.11 12.72
CA GLU A 116 -8.86 14.62 14.09
C GLU A 116 -7.53 14.76 14.83
N VAL A 117 -6.62 13.79 14.70
CA VAL A 117 -5.28 13.89 15.33
C VAL A 117 -4.51 15.07 14.76
N ILE A 118 -4.62 15.33 13.46
CA ILE A 118 -4.00 16.51 12.85
C ILE A 118 -4.64 17.79 13.40
N ASP A 119 -5.98 17.85 13.52
CA ASP A 119 -6.67 19.00 14.09
C ASP A 119 -6.19 19.32 15.51
N GLN A 120 -6.04 18.29 16.35
CA GLN A 120 -5.54 18.42 17.72
C GLN A 120 -4.07 18.85 17.75
N ALA A 121 -3.24 18.33 16.85
CA ALA A 121 -1.84 18.71 16.74
C ALA A 121 -1.67 20.16 16.26
N GLU A 122 -2.51 20.65 15.34
CA GLU A 122 -2.49 22.04 14.88
C GLU A 122 -2.78 23.05 15.99
N GLN A 123 -3.55 22.67 17.02
CA GLN A 123 -3.79 23.51 18.20
C GLN A 123 -2.52 23.72 19.05
N LYS A 124 -1.56 22.81 18.96
CA LYS A 124 -0.30 22.86 19.73
C LYS A 124 0.87 23.40 18.91
N LEU A 125 1.04 22.89 17.69
CA LEU A 125 2.18 23.19 16.81
C LEU A 125 1.91 24.34 15.83
N GLY A 126 0.67 24.83 15.76
CA GLY A 126 0.23 25.73 14.71
C GLY A 126 -0.18 24.97 13.45
N LYS A 127 -0.84 25.68 12.52
CA LYS A 127 -1.42 25.09 11.31
C LYS A 127 -0.35 24.58 10.34
N ARG A 128 -0.58 23.44 9.68
CA ARG A 128 0.31 22.98 8.59
C ARG A 128 0.15 23.86 7.35
N ASP A 129 1.25 24.03 6.62
CA ASP A 129 1.25 24.75 5.33
C ASP A 129 0.42 24.04 4.24
N HIS A 130 0.25 22.73 4.38
CA HIS A 130 -0.49 21.88 3.44
C HIS A 130 -1.20 20.75 4.22
N LYS A 131 -2.30 20.27 3.63
CA LYS A 131 -3.03 19.11 4.14
C LYS A 131 -2.15 17.86 4.10
N VAL A 132 -2.33 16.96 5.07
CA VAL A 132 -1.67 15.65 5.10
C VAL A 132 -2.22 14.78 3.97
N ASN A 133 -1.34 14.06 3.29
CA ASN A 133 -1.70 13.21 2.18
C ASN A 133 -2.21 11.85 2.64
N LEU A 134 -3.27 11.40 1.98
CA LEU A 134 -3.80 10.04 2.06
C LEU A 134 -3.53 9.31 0.75
N VAL A 135 -2.95 8.13 0.83
CA VAL A 135 -2.75 7.21 -0.30
C VAL A 135 -3.45 5.89 0.01
N ILE A 136 -4.38 5.49 -0.85
CA ILE A 136 -5.23 4.32 -0.61
C ILE A 136 -4.72 3.09 -1.36
N THR A 137 -4.52 1.99 -0.64
CA THR A 137 -4.13 0.72 -1.25
C THR A 137 -5.28 0.09 -2.01
N ILE A 138 -5.04 -0.23 -3.28
CA ILE A 138 -6.00 -0.94 -4.14
C ILE A 138 -5.85 -2.45 -3.88
N PRO A 139 -6.91 -3.15 -3.47
CA PRO A 139 -6.88 -4.61 -3.36
C PRO A 139 -6.48 -5.27 -4.67
N TYR A 140 -5.69 -6.33 -4.59
CA TYR A 140 -5.25 -7.05 -5.78
C TYR A 140 -6.44 -7.82 -6.41
N PRO A 141 -6.77 -7.58 -7.69
CA PRO A 141 -7.80 -8.34 -8.39
C PRO A 141 -7.25 -9.72 -8.79
N GLY A 142 -7.20 -10.65 -7.84
CA GLY A 142 -6.54 -11.95 -8.02
C GLY A 142 -7.12 -12.80 -9.16
N PRO A 143 -6.28 -13.42 -10.03
CA PRO A 143 -6.73 -14.19 -11.20
C PRO A 143 -7.42 -15.53 -10.84
N LEU A 144 -7.45 -15.89 -9.56
CA LEU A 144 -8.20 -17.06 -9.07
C LEU A 144 -9.65 -16.73 -8.69
N GLN A 145 -10.03 -15.45 -8.64
CA GLN A 145 -11.38 -15.03 -8.30
C GLN A 145 -12.34 -15.30 -9.47
N THR A 146 -13.27 -16.24 -9.28
CA THR A 146 -14.25 -16.63 -10.32
C THR A 146 -15.62 -15.99 -10.16
N LYS A 147 -15.93 -15.45 -8.98
CA LYS A 147 -17.23 -14.89 -8.59
C LYS A 147 -17.02 -13.62 -7.77
N PHE A 148 -16.39 -12.61 -8.37
CA PHE A 148 -16.14 -11.35 -7.67
C PHE A 148 -17.44 -10.68 -7.25
N GLY A 149 -18.46 -10.70 -8.10
CA GLY A 149 -19.74 -10.06 -7.83
C GLY A 149 -20.08 -9.03 -8.91
N LYS A 150 -21.15 -8.27 -8.67
CA LYS A 150 -21.79 -7.44 -9.70
C LYS A 150 -21.32 -5.99 -9.64
N ILE A 151 -20.79 -5.48 -10.75
CA ILE A 151 -20.53 -4.05 -10.98
C ILE A 151 -21.27 -3.64 -12.25
N ASP A 152 -22.02 -2.53 -12.20
CA ASP A 152 -22.75 -1.96 -13.34
C ASP A 152 -23.57 -2.98 -14.13
N GLY A 153 -24.32 -3.82 -13.42
CA GLY A 153 -25.17 -4.83 -14.08
C GLY A 153 -24.47 -6.14 -14.42
N LYS A 154 -23.14 -6.23 -14.35
CA LYS A 154 -22.35 -7.37 -14.83
C LYS A 154 -21.65 -8.10 -13.69
N ASN A 155 -21.79 -9.42 -13.64
CA ASN A 155 -20.98 -10.26 -12.75
C ASN A 155 -19.55 -10.36 -13.28
N LEU A 156 -18.58 -10.09 -12.42
CA LEU A 156 -17.17 -10.14 -12.79
C LEU A 156 -16.53 -11.47 -12.37
N ASN A 157 -15.68 -11.97 -13.25
CA ASN A 157 -14.80 -13.12 -13.12
C ASN A 157 -13.39 -12.64 -13.50
N PHE A 158 -12.41 -12.82 -12.63
CA PHE A 158 -11.01 -12.42 -12.86
C PHE A 158 -10.15 -13.56 -13.40
N SER A 159 -10.72 -14.76 -13.46
CA SER A 159 -10.04 -15.96 -13.92
C SER A 159 -10.28 -16.20 -15.41
N VAL A 160 -9.33 -16.87 -16.06
CA VAL A 160 -9.51 -17.45 -17.40
C VAL A 160 -10.40 -18.70 -17.40
N LYS A 161 -10.83 -19.18 -16.23
CA LYS A 161 -11.84 -20.24 -16.16
C LYS A 161 -13.17 -19.69 -16.69
N GLY A 162 -13.58 -20.14 -17.86
CA GLY A 162 -14.83 -19.76 -18.52
C GLY A 162 -14.75 -18.52 -19.41
N GLN A 163 -13.56 -17.97 -19.67
CA GLN A 163 -13.34 -16.82 -20.55
C GLN A 163 -11.86 -16.69 -20.96
N ASN A 164 -11.52 -15.84 -21.92
CA ASN A 164 -10.11 -15.62 -22.28
C ASN A 164 -9.40 -14.60 -21.36
N ARG A 165 -8.07 -14.52 -21.47
CA ARG A 165 -7.22 -13.60 -20.68
C ARG A 165 -7.60 -12.12 -20.83
N ASP A 166 -7.96 -11.67 -22.03
CA ASP A 166 -8.34 -10.27 -22.27
C ASP A 166 -9.65 -9.93 -21.52
N GLN A 167 -10.67 -10.78 -21.62
CA GLN A 167 -11.93 -10.62 -20.90
C GLN A 167 -11.73 -10.62 -19.38
N ALA A 168 -10.93 -11.55 -18.86
CA ALA A 168 -10.58 -11.61 -17.45
C ALA A 168 -9.86 -10.34 -16.99
N THR A 169 -8.86 -9.88 -17.74
CA THR A 169 -8.06 -8.70 -17.40
C THR A 169 -8.87 -7.41 -17.45
N ARG A 170 -9.79 -7.26 -18.42
CA ARG A 170 -10.72 -6.12 -18.47
C ARG A 170 -11.66 -6.10 -17.26
N GLN A 171 -12.13 -7.26 -16.80
CA GLN A 171 -12.99 -7.33 -15.62
C GLN A 171 -12.22 -7.02 -14.33
N ARG A 172 -10.95 -7.41 -14.23
CA ARG A 172 -10.03 -6.97 -13.16
C ARG A 172 -9.90 -5.44 -13.15
N LEU A 173 -9.70 -4.84 -14.33
CA LEU A 173 -9.65 -3.37 -14.48
C LEU A 173 -10.97 -2.72 -14.04
N THR A 174 -12.13 -3.23 -14.46
CA THR A 174 -13.44 -2.72 -14.04
C THR A 174 -13.58 -2.68 -12.52
N ALA A 175 -13.13 -3.72 -11.81
CA ALA A 175 -13.18 -3.74 -10.35
C ALA A 175 -12.24 -2.71 -9.71
N CYS A 176 -11.00 -2.58 -10.20
CA CYS A 176 -10.06 -1.57 -9.70
C CYS A 176 -10.57 -0.14 -9.92
N VAL A 177 -11.11 0.15 -11.10
CA VAL A 177 -11.67 1.47 -11.43
C VAL A 177 -12.89 1.78 -10.53
N TRP A 178 -13.79 0.82 -10.36
CA TRP A 178 -14.92 0.96 -9.45
C TRP A 178 -14.47 1.27 -8.01
N PHE A 179 -13.45 0.57 -7.52
CA PHE A 179 -12.90 0.81 -6.19
C PHE A 179 -12.30 2.23 -6.06
N VAL A 180 -11.52 2.65 -7.05
CA VAL A 180 -10.95 4.01 -7.14
C VAL A 180 -12.04 5.08 -7.12
N ASP A 181 -13.11 4.88 -7.90
CA ASP A 181 -14.24 5.81 -7.97
C ASP A 181 -15.01 5.89 -6.65
N GLU A 182 -15.25 4.76 -5.98
CA GLU A 182 -15.90 4.75 -4.67
C GLU A 182 -15.05 5.45 -3.60
N ILE A 183 -13.73 5.26 -3.58
CA ILE A 183 -12.83 6.01 -2.68
C ILE A 183 -12.93 7.52 -2.93
N ILE A 184 -12.83 7.96 -4.19
CA ILE A 184 -12.87 9.39 -4.53
C ILE A 184 -14.22 10.00 -4.15
N LYS A 185 -15.31 9.28 -4.43
CA LYS A 185 -16.67 9.70 -4.09
C LYS A 185 -16.84 9.86 -2.58
N ARG A 186 -16.49 8.84 -1.80
CA ARG A 186 -16.61 8.86 -0.33
C ARG A 186 -15.72 9.93 0.29
N PHE A 187 -14.46 10.03 -0.13
CA PHE A 187 -13.56 11.08 0.35
C PHE A 187 -14.09 12.50 0.10
N LYS A 188 -14.71 12.75 -1.06
CA LYS A 188 -15.36 14.03 -1.36
C LYS A 188 -16.60 14.29 -0.48
N GLN A 189 -17.35 13.25 -0.13
CA GLN A 189 -18.53 13.34 0.74
C GLN A 189 -18.14 13.67 2.18
N GLU A 190 -17.06 13.08 2.70
CA GLU A 190 -16.57 13.33 4.05
C GLU A 190 -16.00 14.74 4.25
N ASN A 191 -15.49 15.36 3.18
CA ASN A 191 -15.01 16.75 3.18
C ASN A 191 -13.99 17.05 4.30
N TYR A 192 -13.00 16.16 4.46
CA TYR A 192 -11.95 16.27 5.48
C TYR A 192 -11.23 17.63 5.47
N LYS A 193 -11.06 18.20 6.67
CA LYS A 193 -10.44 19.51 6.86
C LYS A 193 -8.95 19.47 6.59
N ASN A 194 -8.27 18.43 7.08
CA ASN A 194 -6.83 18.34 7.19
C ASN A 194 -6.21 17.33 6.20
N LEU A 195 -7.04 16.56 5.48
CA LEU A 195 -6.58 15.53 4.54
C LEU A 195 -6.69 15.92 3.06
N ASN A 196 -5.73 15.45 2.27
CA ASN A 196 -5.72 15.46 0.82
C ASN A 196 -5.60 14.03 0.28
N LEU A 197 -6.56 13.59 -0.53
CA LEU A 197 -6.44 12.31 -1.25
C LEU A 197 -5.44 12.48 -2.40
N LEU A 198 -4.19 12.09 -2.16
CA LEU A 198 -3.08 12.22 -3.11
C LEU A 198 -3.17 11.17 -4.21
N GLY A 199 -3.54 9.93 -3.87
CA GLY A 199 -3.63 8.88 -4.86
C GLY A 199 -3.79 7.48 -4.29
N PHE A 200 -3.27 6.52 -5.05
CA PHE A 200 -3.48 5.11 -4.81
C PHE A 200 -2.18 4.32 -4.85
N TYR A 201 -2.14 3.24 -4.08
CA TYR A 201 -1.00 2.35 -3.97
C TYR A 201 -1.33 0.98 -4.56
N TRP A 202 -0.48 0.47 -5.45
CA TRP A 202 -0.60 -0.89 -5.95
C TRP A 202 -0.04 -1.88 -4.94
N THR A 203 -0.92 -2.77 -4.47
CA THR A 203 -0.64 -3.61 -3.31
C THR A 203 0.32 -4.76 -3.58
N PHE A 204 0.43 -5.20 -4.84
CA PHE A 204 1.19 -6.40 -5.17
C PHE A 204 2.60 -6.04 -5.63
N GLU A 205 3.59 -6.56 -4.91
CA GLU A 205 5.00 -6.18 -5.08
C GLU A 205 5.67 -6.83 -6.32
N THR A 206 4.90 -7.60 -7.09
CA THR A 206 5.31 -8.32 -8.30
C THR A 206 4.31 -8.09 -9.43
N LEU A 207 4.75 -8.25 -10.68
CA LEU A 207 3.89 -8.20 -11.86
C LEU A 207 3.84 -9.56 -12.54
N TYR A 208 2.65 -10.16 -12.66
CA TYR A 208 2.48 -11.40 -13.41
C TYR A 208 2.13 -11.14 -14.88
N LYS A 209 2.89 -11.79 -15.77
CA LYS A 209 2.60 -11.86 -17.20
C LYS A 209 2.77 -13.28 -17.69
N SER A 210 1.65 -13.93 -17.99
CA SER A 210 1.57 -15.32 -18.45
C SER A 210 0.42 -15.52 -19.43
N TRP A 211 0.16 -16.77 -19.82
CA TRP A 211 -1.01 -17.12 -20.63
C TRP A 211 -2.34 -16.84 -19.91
N ASP A 212 -2.33 -16.80 -18.58
CA ASP A 212 -3.54 -16.69 -17.77
C ASP A 212 -3.70 -15.31 -17.10
N VAL A 213 -2.63 -14.51 -17.03
CA VAL A 213 -2.60 -13.23 -16.29
C VAL A 213 -1.82 -12.17 -17.07
N ASP A 214 -2.32 -10.94 -17.10
CA ASP A 214 -1.67 -9.80 -17.74
C ASP A 214 -1.72 -8.54 -16.85
N ASP A 215 -0.89 -8.51 -15.81
CA ASP A 215 -0.79 -7.35 -14.91
C ASP A 215 -0.20 -6.14 -15.63
N HIS A 216 0.61 -6.36 -16.66
CA HIS A 216 1.21 -5.29 -17.44
C HIS A 216 0.14 -4.47 -18.18
N TRP A 217 -0.78 -5.13 -18.89
CA TRP A 217 -1.90 -4.41 -19.53
C TRP A 217 -2.84 -3.78 -18.49
N LEU A 218 -3.14 -4.49 -17.41
CA LEU A 218 -4.01 -4.00 -16.34
C LEU A 218 -3.47 -2.68 -15.74
N LEU A 219 -2.20 -2.66 -15.34
CA LEU A 219 -1.59 -1.49 -14.72
C LEU A 219 -1.48 -0.32 -15.68
N LYS A 220 -1.21 -0.58 -16.96
CA LYS A 220 -1.19 0.46 -18.01
C LYS A 220 -2.51 1.22 -18.07
N GLU A 221 -3.62 0.48 -18.14
CA GLU A 221 -4.93 1.10 -18.26
C GLU A 221 -5.38 1.69 -16.91
N LEU A 222 -5.09 1.03 -15.79
CA LEU A 222 -5.39 1.56 -14.46
C LEU A 222 -4.66 2.88 -14.19
N HIS A 223 -3.40 3.03 -14.61
CA HIS A 223 -2.65 4.28 -14.48
C HIS A 223 -3.31 5.42 -15.26
N LYS A 224 -3.80 5.18 -16.48
CA LYS A 224 -4.56 6.18 -17.25
C LYS A 224 -5.82 6.62 -16.51
N GLU A 225 -6.57 5.66 -15.94
CA GLU A 225 -7.78 5.93 -15.17
C GLU A 225 -7.49 6.72 -13.89
N ILE A 226 -6.40 6.41 -13.19
CA ILE A 226 -5.98 7.16 -12.00
C ILE A 226 -5.56 8.59 -12.39
N ARG A 227 -4.79 8.77 -13.47
CA ARG A 227 -4.36 10.10 -13.93
C ARG A 227 -5.51 10.94 -14.47
N SER A 228 -6.50 10.35 -15.14
CA SER A 228 -7.68 11.07 -15.62
C SER A 228 -8.52 11.66 -14.48
N ARG A 229 -8.33 11.16 -13.25
CA ARG A 229 -8.94 11.65 -12.00
C ARG A 229 -8.04 12.59 -11.20
N ASP A 230 -6.92 13.03 -11.77
CA ASP A 230 -5.91 13.87 -11.12
C ASP A 230 -5.40 13.26 -9.79
N LYS A 231 -5.03 11.98 -9.88
CA LYS A 231 -4.45 11.21 -8.77
C LYS A 231 -3.11 10.62 -9.17
N LYS A 232 -2.30 10.30 -8.15
CA LYS A 232 -1.00 9.65 -8.31
C LYS A 232 -1.09 8.16 -8.11
N PHE A 233 -0.24 7.40 -8.78
CA PHE A 233 -0.12 5.96 -8.60
C PHE A 233 1.25 5.58 -8.02
N PHE A 234 1.23 4.90 -6.87
CA PHE A 234 2.40 4.54 -6.06
C PHE A 234 2.68 3.05 -6.06
N TRP A 235 3.96 2.66 -5.90
CA TRP A 235 4.36 1.25 -5.79
C TRP A 235 5.65 1.04 -4.98
N ILE A 236 5.69 -0.02 -4.18
CA ILE A 236 6.92 -0.55 -3.57
C ILE A 236 7.10 -1.98 -4.12
N PRO A 237 8.02 -2.18 -5.06
CA PRO A 237 8.34 -3.52 -5.57
C PRO A 237 9.28 -4.29 -4.66
N PHE A 238 9.17 -5.62 -4.74
CA PHE A 238 10.04 -6.54 -4.02
C PHE A 238 11.44 -6.62 -4.66
N TRP A 239 12.47 -6.30 -3.87
CA TRP A 239 13.87 -6.15 -4.32
C TRP A 239 14.52 -7.41 -4.92
N SER A 240 14.15 -8.63 -4.55
CA SER A 240 14.78 -9.84 -5.11
C SER A 240 13.98 -10.52 -6.21
N SER A 241 12.91 -9.89 -6.69
CA SER A 241 12.21 -10.37 -7.88
C SER A 241 12.97 -9.94 -9.14
N TYR A 242 12.79 -10.70 -10.23
CA TYR A 242 13.18 -10.32 -11.60
C TYR A 242 12.67 -8.91 -12.02
N ASN A 243 11.80 -8.29 -11.20
CA ASN A 243 11.20 -6.98 -11.43
C ASN A 243 12.11 -5.78 -11.09
N VAL A 244 13.32 -5.96 -10.53
CA VAL A 244 14.26 -4.83 -10.36
C VAL A 244 14.67 -4.21 -11.71
N HIS A 245 14.62 -4.98 -12.79
CA HIS A 245 14.78 -4.43 -14.15
C HIS A 245 13.57 -3.57 -14.60
N LEU A 246 12.40 -3.74 -13.99
CA LEU A 246 11.23 -2.88 -14.23
C LEU A 246 11.32 -1.57 -13.44
N LEU A 247 12.02 -1.57 -12.29
CA LEU A 247 12.32 -0.37 -11.51
C LEU A 247 13.24 0.60 -12.25
N ASP A 248 14.15 0.10 -13.10
CA ASP A 248 14.99 0.95 -13.95
C ASP A 248 14.17 1.92 -14.82
N ASP A 249 12.88 1.63 -15.02
CA ASP A 249 11.99 2.42 -15.85
C ASP A 249 10.55 2.52 -15.29
N TYR A 250 10.40 2.62 -13.95
CA TYR A 250 9.06 2.66 -13.32
C TYR A 250 8.16 3.78 -13.89
N GLN A 251 8.78 4.89 -14.33
CA GLN A 251 8.11 6.02 -14.95
C GLN A 251 7.45 5.63 -16.28
N ASN A 252 7.98 4.63 -17.00
CA ASN A 252 7.36 4.00 -18.16
C ASN A 252 6.55 2.74 -17.81
N TYR A 253 6.66 2.21 -16.59
CA TYR A 253 5.92 1.04 -16.06
C TYR A 253 4.68 1.41 -15.22
N TYR A 254 4.09 2.57 -15.51
CA TYR A 254 2.74 2.95 -15.06
C TYR A 254 2.63 3.48 -13.63
N PHE A 255 3.72 3.93 -13.01
CA PHE A 255 3.70 4.53 -11.68
C PHE A 255 4.26 5.95 -11.69
N ASP A 256 3.65 6.84 -10.92
CA ASP A 256 4.11 8.23 -10.79
C ASP A 256 5.23 8.34 -9.74
N CYS A 257 5.21 7.48 -8.72
CA CYS A 257 6.22 7.40 -7.66
C CYS A 257 6.42 5.95 -7.22
N ALA A 258 7.69 5.55 -7.06
CA ALA A 258 8.05 4.23 -6.53
C ALA A 258 9.12 4.37 -5.45
N PHE A 259 9.14 3.41 -4.52
CA PHE A 259 10.16 3.34 -3.48
C PHE A 259 10.87 1.99 -3.55
N LEU A 260 12.16 2.02 -3.29
CA LEU A 260 12.99 0.84 -3.31
C LEU A 260 13.24 0.37 -1.87
N GLN A 261 12.75 -0.83 -1.56
CA GLN A 261 12.90 -1.49 -0.27
C GLN A 261 14.15 -2.37 -0.27
N PRO A 262 15.18 -2.09 0.55
CA PRO A 262 16.45 -2.82 0.54
C PRO A 262 16.36 -4.22 1.16
N ASN A 263 15.23 -4.58 1.80
CA ASN A 263 15.10 -5.78 2.63
C ASN A 263 16.19 -5.90 3.72
N TYR A 264 16.80 -4.79 4.13
CA TYR A 264 17.92 -4.77 5.09
C TYR A 264 17.55 -5.44 6.42
N MET A 265 16.32 -5.22 6.89
CA MET A 265 15.82 -5.80 8.14
C MET A 265 15.63 -7.34 8.11
N PHE A 266 15.66 -7.93 6.92
CA PHE A 266 15.30 -9.32 6.67
C PHE A 266 16.50 -10.24 6.42
N TYR A 267 17.61 -9.70 5.92
CA TYR A 267 18.75 -10.49 5.50
C TYR A 267 20.02 -10.01 6.19
N LYS A 268 20.60 -10.86 7.06
CA LYS A 268 21.86 -10.56 7.75
C LYS A 268 23.03 -10.38 6.78
N SER A 269 22.94 -10.97 5.59
CA SER A 269 23.88 -10.82 4.50
C SER A 269 23.90 -9.40 3.93
N ILE A 270 22.83 -8.61 4.11
CA ILE A 270 22.76 -7.21 3.72
C ILE A 270 23.27 -6.36 4.90
N THR A 271 24.50 -5.89 4.79
CA THR A 271 25.18 -5.14 5.87
C THR A 271 25.08 -3.63 5.74
N ASP A 272 24.59 -3.11 4.61
CA ASP A 272 24.25 -1.71 4.42
C ASP A 272 23.15 -1.53 3.35
N VAL A 273 22.67 -0.29 3.20
CA VAL A 273 21.62 0.09 2.24
C VAL A 273 22.17 0.89 1.05
N LYS A 274 23.50 0.94 0.84
CA LYS A 274 24.13 1.85 -0.12
C LYS A 274 23.75 1.52 -1.56
N ASP A 275 23.73 0.24 -1.92
CA ASP A 275 23.42 -0.19 -3.29
C ASP A 275 21.95 0.09 -3.63
N ALA A 276 21.05 -0.21 -2.70
CA ALA A 276 19.63 0.14 -2.79
C ALA A 276 19.41 1.65 -2.92
N ALA A 277 20.11 2.45 -2.10
CA ALA A 277 20.06 3.91 -2.16
C ALA A 277 20.61 4.45 -3.50
N HIS A 278 21.72 3.88 -3.99
CA HIS A 278 22.29 4.25 -5.29
C HIS A 278 21.33 3.91 -6.44
N ALA A 279 20.73 2.71 -6.41
CA ALA A 279 19.75 2.27 -7.38
C ALA A 279 18.50 3.18 -7.39
N ALA A 280 17.99 3.55 -6.22
CA ALA A 280 16.87 4.48 -6.09
C ALA A 280 17.22 5.87 -6.66
N LYS A 281 18.43 6.37 -6.36
CA LYS A 281 18.93 7.65 -6.89
C LYS A 281 19.04 7.66 -8.41
N GLN A 282 19.54 6.57 -9.02
CA GLN A 282 19.64 6.45 -10.48
C GLN A 282 18.26 6.50 -11.15
N ARG A 283 17.24 6.00 -10.46
CA ARG A 283 15.87 5.88 -10.96
C ARG A 283 14.98 7.07 -10.62
N ASN A 284 15.46 8.04 -9.80
CA ASN A 284 14.61 9.09 -9.20
C ASN A 284 13.48 8.52 -8.32
N ALA A 285 13.70 7.34 -7.71
CA ALA A 285 12.81 6.70 -6.76
C ALA A 285 13.09 7.14 -5.31
N GLY A 286 12.16 6.87 -4.41
CA GLY A 286 12.37 6.93 -2.97
C GLY A 286 13.06 5.67 -2.43
N VAL A 287 13.44 5.68 -1.16
CA VAL A 287 13.88 4.50 -0.42
C VAL A 287 12.84 4.22 0.66
N GLU A 288 12.42 2.97 0.77
CA GLU A 288 11.55 2.50 1.85
C GLU A 288 12.42 1.78 2.89
N MET A 289 12.09 1.94 4.16
CA MET A 289 12.78 1.31 5.28
C MET A 289 11.74 0.71 6.21
N GLU A 290 11.69 -0.61 6.26
CA GLU A 290 10.82 -1.31 7.19
C GLU A 290 11.34 -1.17 8.63
N PHE A 291 10.40 -1.09 9.58
CA PHE A 291 10.71 -1.09 10.99
C PHE A 291 9.63 -1.84 11.77
N TYR A 292 10.05 -2.59 12.80
CA TYR A 292 9.15 -3.27 13.72
C TYR A 292 9.31 -2.67 15.12
N ALA A 293 8.29 -1.95 15.57
CA ALA A 293 8.31 -1.26 16.87
C ALA A 293 8.46 -2.19 18.09
N SER A 294 8.32 -3.50 17.92
CA SER A 294 8.44 -4.51 18.98
C SER A 294 9.72 -5.36 18.91
N LEU A 295 10.66 -5.06 18.01
CA LEU A 295 11.89 -5.83 17.85
C LEU A 295 13.11 -5.03 18.32
N ASP A 296 13.76 -5.52 19.39
CA ASP A 296 15.04 -4.98 19.89
C ASP A 296 16.25 -5.41 19.04
N GLU A 297 16.08 -6.29 18.04
CA GLU A 297 17.16 -6.77 17.15
C GLU A 297 16.68 -6.95 15.70
N PRO A 298 17.58 -6.82 14.68
CA PRO A 298 17.32 -7.30 13.32
C PRO A 298 16.87 -8.76 13.37
N ILE A 299 15.91 -9.17 12.53
CA ILE A 299 15.27 -10.49 12.62
C ILE A 299 16.34 -11.60 12.59
N GLY A 300 16.67 -12.12 13.77
CA GLY A 300 17.45 -13.33 13.92
C GLY A 300 16.59 -14.50 13.48
N VAL A 301 16.87 -15.07 12.30
CA VAL A 301 16.33 -16.38 11.93
C VAL A 301 16.96 -17.42 12.85
N LYS A 302 16.33 -17.63 14.00
CA LYS A 302 16.33 -18.89 14.74
C LYS A 302 14.87 -19.21 15.04
N ASP A 303 14.57 -20.49 15.08
CA ASP A 303 13.23 -21.09 15.25
C ASP A 303 12.44 -20.67 16.52
N GLU A 304 12.84 -19.61 17.22
CA GLU A 304 12.39 -19.30 18.58
C GLU A 304 11.40 -18.13 18.71
N ARG A 305 10.87 -17.54 17.62
CA ARG A 305 9.84 -16.48 17.74
C ARG A 305 8.50 -16.73 17.05
N ILE A 306 8.26 -17.92 16.49
CA ILE A 306 6.95 -18.25 15.90
C ILE A 306 6.07 -18.96 16.93
N LYS A 307 5.76 -18.27 18.02
CA LYS A 307 4.54 -18.51 18.80
C LYS A 307 3.59 -17.29 18.82
N LEU A 308 3.94 -16.20 18.13
CA LEU A 308 3.08 -15.03 18.04
C LEU A 308 2.01 -15.19 16.95
N HIS A 309 0.97 -15.93 17.35
CA HIS A 309 -0.44 -15.70 17.06
C HIS A 309 -0.96 -16.03 15.66
N PHE A 310 -1.07 -17.33 15.41
CA PHE A 310 -2.30 -17.88 14.82
C PHE A 310 -3.41 -17.86 15.88
N HIS A 311 -4.07 -16.71 16.04
CA HIS A 311 -5.45 -16.56 16.54
C HIS A 311 -6.05 -15.26 15.98
#